data_AF-A0A929N346-F1
#
_entry.id   AF-A0A929N346-F1
#
_cell.length_a   1.000
_cell.length_b   1.000
_cell.length_c   1.000
_cell.angle_alpha   90.00
_cell.angle_beta   90.00
_cell.angle_gamma   90.00
#
_symmetry.space_group_name_H-M   'P 1'
#
loop_
_entity.id
_entity.type
_entity.pdbx_description
1 polymer ?
#
loop_
_entity_poly.entity_id
_entity_poly.type
_entity_poly.pdbx_seq_one_letter_code
_entity_poly.pdbx_strand_id
1 'polypeptide(L)'
;MVETLSAQARLLELFFEVLGAERGRSKARIRRMDAYRELGERAFESQFQRDKDALRQIGVDLRVGAGPEGDTYSISPGSFARVGARLNPVQAVLVGLALQAWSPSDGVAPSAGPKVAAASDGSGAPDLLRMDLTGVRAAADFATGIRERRVVSFDYEGA
;
A
#
# COMPACT_ATOMS: atom_id res chain seq x y z
N MET A 1 -25.29 1.86 7.88
CA MET A 1 -24.57 2.88 7.10
C MET A 1 -23.47 2.12 6.38
N VAL A 2 -23.63 1.86 5.08
CA VAL A 2 -22.64 1.07 4.32
C VAL A 2 -21.48 2.01 4.02
N GLU A 3 -20.31 1.77 4.60
CA GLU A 3 -19.10 2.49 4.25
C GLU A 3 -18.76 2.18 2.79
N THR A 4 -18.87 3.18 1.93
CA THR A 4 -18.28 3.11 0.59
C THR A 4 -16.77 3.04 0.75
N LEU A 5 -16.18 1.90 0.37
CA LEU A 5 -14.73 1.72 0.33
C LEU A 5 -14.08 2.87 -0.47
N SER A 6 -13.03 3.46 0.09
CA SER A 6 -12.24 4.48 -0.62
C SER A 6 -11.71 3.91 -1.94
N ALA A 7 -11.37 4.78 -2.90
CA ALA A 7 -10.83 4.33 -4.18
C ALA A 7 -9.60 3.44 -4.02
N GLN A 8 -8.73 3.75 -3.05
CA GLN A 8 -7.54 2.94 -2.74
C GLN A 8 -7.92 1.61 -2.10
N ALA A 9 -8.87 1.59 -1.17
CA ALA A 9 -9.31 0.36 -0.51
C ALA A 9 -9.93 -0.62 -1.50
N ARG A 10 -10.78 -0.12 -2.42
CA ARG A 10 -11.33 -0.92 -3.52
C ARG A 10 -10.24 -1.47 -4.45
N LEU A 11 -9.24 -0.66 -4.79
CA LEU A 11 -8.14 -1.08 -5.65
C LEU A 11 -7.33 -2.21 -5.01
N LEU A 12 -7.07 -2.11 -3.70
CA LEU A 12 -6.39 -3.14 -2.92
C LEU A 12 -7.24 -4.43 -2.81
N GLU A 13 -8.54 -4.29 -2.58
CA GLU A 13 -9.45 -5.45 -2.55
C GLU A 13 -9.41 -6.20 -3.89
N LEU A 14 -9.48 -5.49 -5.02
CA LEU A 14 -9.36 -6.09 -6.35
C LEU A 14 -8.00 -6.75 -6.55
N PHE A 15 -6.92 -6.06 -6.15
CA PHE A 15 -5.57 -6.59 -6.26
C PHE A 15 -5.43 -7.93 -5.52
N PHE A 16 -5.84 -7.99 -4.24
CA PHE A 16 -5.72 -9.20 -3.43
C PHE A 16 -6.64 -10.33 -3.91
N GLU A 17 -7.86 -10.01 -4.32
CA GLU A 17 -8.82 -10.99 -4.85
C GLU A 17 -8.29 -11.67 -6.12
N VAL A 18 -7.58 -10.93 -6.98
CA VAL A 18 -6.96 -11.47 -8.20
C VAL A 18 -5.62 -12.16 -7.89
N LEU A 19 -4.84 -11.62 -6.94
CA LEU A 19 -3.55 -12.18 -6.53
C LEU A 19 -3.68 -13.59 -5.95
N GLY A 20 -4.74 -13.85 -5.18
CA GLY A 20 -4.99 -15.15 -4.56
C GLY A 20 -5.54 -16.24 -5.50
N ALA A 21 -5.78 -15.92 -6.78
CA ALA A 21 -6.47 -16.83 -7.71
C ALA A 21 -5.50 -17.48 -8.71
N GLU A 22 -5.11 -18.73 -8.48
CA GLU A 22 -4.19 -19.49 -9.35
C GLU A 22 -4.65 -19.60 -10.82
N ARG A 23 -5.95 -19.73 -11.06
CA ARG A 23 -6.55 -19.86 -12.42
C ARG A 23 -7.18 -18.56 -12.93
N GLY A 24 -6.90 -17.45 -12.26
CA GLY A 24 -7.61 -16.19 -12.47
C GLY A 24 -9.01 -16.19 -11.88
N ARG A 25 -9.53 -15.00 -11.63
CA ARG A 25 -10.83 -14.76 -11.01
C ARG A 25 -11.88 -14.38 -12.04
N SER A 26 -13.05 -15.02 -12.01
CA SER A 26 -14.11 -14.69 -12.96
C SER A 26 -14.68 -13.29 -12.72
N LYS A 27 -15.14 -12.62 -13.79
CA LYS A 27 -15.81 -11.31 -13.70
C LYS A 27 -17.01 -11.34 -12.74
N ALA A 28 -17.79 -12.43 -12.77
CA ALA A 28 -18.94 -12.64 -11.91
C ALA A 28 -18.56 -12.74 -10.42
N ARG A 29 -17.38 -13.27 -10.10
CA ARG A 29 -16.87 -13.28 -8.72
C ARG A 29 -16.40 -11.89 -8.29
N ILE A 30 -15.66 -11.18 -9.15
CA ILE A 30 -15.23 -9.80 -8.88
C ILE A 30 -16.43 -8.89 -8.63
N ARG A 31 -17.51 -9.03 -9.42
CA ARG A 31 -18.75 -8.26 -9.24
C ARG A 31 -19.39 -8.43 -7.86
N ARG A 32 -19.17 -9.57 -7.18
CA ARG A 32 -19.74 -9.86 -5.85
C ARG A 32 -18.91 -9.31 -4.69
N MET A 33 -17.75 -8.73 -4.96
CA MET A 33 -16.95 -8.05 -3.94
C MET A 33 -17.69 -6.85 -3.36
N ASP A 34 -17.36 -6.46 -2.13
CA ASP A 34 -18.06 -5.39 -1.42
C ASP A 34 -17.93 -4.06 -2.14
N ALA A 35 -16.77 -3.81 -2.76
CA ALA A 35 -16.54 -2.65 -3.60
C ALA A 35 -17.40 -2.53 -4.86
N TYR A 36 -17.98 -3.63 -5.37
CA TYR A 36 -18.69 -3.65 -6.65
C TYR A 36 -20.15 -4.13 -6.56
N ARG A 37 -20.54 -4.81 -5.47
CA ARG A 37 -21.83 -5.51 -5.35
C ARG A 37 -23.06 -4.61 -5.50
N GLU A 38 -22.94 -3.34 -5.14
CA GLU A 38 -24.05 -2.37 -5.20
C GLU A 38 -24.14 -1.64 -6.55
N LEU A 39 -23.15 -1.84 -7.45
CA LEU A 39 -23.13 -1.17 -8.74
C LEU A 39 -24.02 -1.89 -9.77
N GLY A 40 -24.82 -1.12 -10.48
CA GLY A 40 -25.49 -1.59 -11.69
C GLY A 40 -24.50 -1.94 -12.80
N GLU A 41 -24.92 -2.70 -13.81
CA GLU A 41 -24.04 -3.25 -14.87
C GLU A 41 -23.11 -2.22 -15.51
N ARG A 42 -23.66 -1.11 -16.03
CA ARG A 42 -22.85 -0.06 -16.67
C ARG A 42 -21.88 0.63 -15.71
N ALA A 43 -22.30 0.82 -14.46
CA ALA A 43 -21.47 1.46 -13.45
C ALA A 43 -20.31 0.55 -13.05
N PHE A 44 -20.57 -0.75 -12.91
CA PHE A 44 -19.55 -1.76 -12.68
C PHE A 44 -18.52 -1.79 -13.82
N GLU A 45 -18.95 -1.87 -15.08
CA GLU A 45 -18.02 -1.90 -16.22
C GLU A 45 -17.10 -0.67 -16.26
N SER A 46 -17.67 0.52 -16.07
CA SER A 46 -16.90 1.77 -16.06
C SER A 46 -15.93 1.83 -14.86
N GLN A 47 -16.39 1.45 -13.67
CA GLN A 47 -15.57 1.46 -12.46
C GLN A 47 -14.45 0.43 -12.53
N PHE A 48 -14.77 -0.79 -12.96
CA PHE A 48 -13.81 -1.87 -13.13
C PHE A 48 -12.77 -1.53 -14.21
N GLN A 49 -13.16 -0.86 -15.30
CA GLN A 49 -12.20 -0.36 -16.28
C GLN A 49 -11.23 0.66 -15.67
N ARG A 50 -11.74 1.63 -14.89
CA ARG A 50 -10.89 2.59 -14.17
C ARG A 50 -9.93 1.90 -13.19
N ASP A 51 -10.41 0.90 -12.45
CA ASP A 51 -9.59 0.20 -11.47
C ASP A 51 -8.53 -0.69 -12.15
N LYS A 52 -8.83 -1.30 -13.32
CA LYS A 52 -7.81 -1.95 -14.16
C LYS A 52 -6.73 -0.96 -14.63
N ASP A 53 -7.12 0.24 -15.04
CA ASP A 53 -6.18 1.25 -15.50
C ASP A 53 -5.31 1.80 -14.35
N ALA A 54 -5.89 1.96 -13.16
CA ALA A 54 -5.14 2.30 -11.95
C ALA A 54 -4.13 1.20 -11.55
N LEU A 55 -4.48 -0.08 -11.67
CA LEU A 55 -3.54 -1.19 -11.45
C LEU A 55 -2.37 -1.16 -12.46
N ARG A 56 -2.64 -0.87 -13.73
CA ARG A 56 -1.60 -0.73 -14.76
C ARG A 56 -0.64 0.43 -14.46
N GLN A 57 -1.15 1.56 -13.98
CA GLN A 57 -0.32 2.72 -13.62
C GLN A 57 0.70 2.39 -12.51
N ILE A 58 0.36 1.47 -11.61
CA ILE A 58 1.28 1.01 -10.54
C ILE A 58 2.12 -0.21 -10.96
N GLY A 59 2.07 -0.62 -12.23
CA GLY A 59 2.85 -1.73 -12.79
C GLY A 59 2.25 -3.12 -12.59
N VAL A 60 0.96 -3.20 -12.22
CA VAL A 60 0.22 -4.46 -12.13
C VAL A 60 -0.57 -4.68 -13.42
N ASP A 61 -0.18 -5.69 -14.19
CA ASP A 61 -0.81 -6.04 -15.45
C ASP A 61 -1.83 -7.16 -15.24
N LEU A 62 -3.11 -6.83 -15.42
CA LEU A 62 -4.18 -7.81 -15.44
C LEU A 62 -4.24 -8.47 -16.82
N ARG A 63 -4.08 -9.78 -16.85
CA ARG A 63 -4.34 -10.62 -18.01
C ARG A 63 -5.79 -11.07 -18.00
N VAL A 64 -6.38 -11.07 -19.19
CA VAL A 64 -7.70 -11.63 -19.43
C VAL A 64 -7.51 -13.03 -20.01
N GLY A 65 -8.08 -14.02 -19.34
CA GLY A 65 -8.19 -15.39 -19.82
C GLY A 65 -9.65 -15.74 -20.12
N ALA A 66 -9.85 -16.93 -20.70
CA ALA A 66 -11.17 -17.51 -20.87
C ALA A 66 -11.41 -18.58 -19.81
N GLY A 67 -12.56 -18.52 -19.16
CA GLY A 67 -13.06 -19.54 -18.24
C GLY A 67 -14.43 -20.06 -18.64
N PRO A 68 -14.93 -21.11 -17.95
CA PRO A 68 -16.22 -21.72 -18.25
C PRO A 68 -17.42 -20.76 -18.06
N GLU A 69 -17.26 -19.74 -17.21
CA GLU A 69 -18.29 -18.72 -16.93
C GLU A 69 -18.00 -17.37 -17.63
N GLY A 70 -17.10 -17.35 -18.61
CA GLY A 70 -16.65 -16.14 -19.31
C GLY A 70 -15.25 -15.68 -18.88
N ASP A 71 -14.97 -14.39 -19.01
CA ASP A 71 -13.64 -13.81 -18.78
C ASP A 71 -13.13 -14.05 -17.35
N THR A 72 -11.88 -14.48 -17.26
CA THR A 72 -11.12 -14.59 -16.02
C THR A 72 -9.99 -13.56 -15.99
N TYR A 73 -9.68 -13.03 -14.81
CA TYR A 73 -8.68 -12.00 -14.61
C TYR A 73 -7.58 -12.54 -13.69
N SER A 74 -6.32 -12.45 -14.11
CA SER A 74 -5.16 -12.86 -13.30
C SER A 74 -4.06 -11.81 -13.40
N ILE A 75 -3.22 -11.71 -12.36
CA ILE A 75 -2.04 -10.85 -12.43
C ILE A 75 -0.95 -11.57 -13.22
N SER A 76 -0.38 -10.88 -14.20
CA SER A 76 0.78 -11.35 -14.95
C SER A 76 1.95 -11.64 -14.01
N PRO A 77 2.60 -12.83 -14.04
CA PRO A 77 3.86 -13.04 -13.32
C PRO A 77 4.95 -12.03 -13.68
N GLY A 78 4.87 -11.44 -14.89
CA GLY A 78 5.74 -10.33 -15.33
C GLY A 78 5.58 -9.07 -14.48
N SER A 79 4.42 -8.85 -13.85
CA SER A 79 4.21 -7.72 -12.94
C SER A 79 5.08 -7.78 -11.69
N PHE A 80 5.57 -8.98 -11.33
CA PHE A 80 6.48 -9.20 -10.22
C PHE A 80 7.91 -9.56 -10.67
N ALA A 81 8.15 -9.65 -11.98
CA ALA A 81 9.44 -10.07 -12.53
C ALA A 81 10.56 -9.03 -12.36
N ARG A 82 10.27 -7.84 -11.82
CA ARG A 82 11.30 -6.93 -11.32
C ARG A 82 11.93 -7.53 -10.06
N VAL A 83 12.94 -8.37 -10.28
CA VAL A 83 13.91 -8.77 -9.26
C VAL A 83 14.61 -7.50 -8.78
N GLY A 84 14.16 -6.98 -7.64
CA GLY A 84 14.71 -5.79 -7.00
C GLY A 84 13.91 -4.51 -7.31
N ALA A 85 12.71 -4.40 -6.75
CA ALA A 85 12.14 -3.07 -6.52
C ALA A 85 13.19 -2.25 -5.75
N ARG A 86 13.75 -1.22 -6.39
CA ARG A 86 14.71 -0.32 -5.76
C ARG A 86 13.96 0.82 -5.13
N LEU A 87 14.12 0.98 -3.83
CA LEU A 87 13.66 2.15 -3.11
C LEU A 87 14.80 3.15 -3.08
N ASN A 88 14.55 4.36 -3.56
CA ASN A 88 15.46 5.45 -3.28
C ASN A 88 15.49 5.73 -1.76
N PRO A 89 16.48 6.48 -1.24
CA PRO A 89 16.61 6.70 0.20
C PRO A 89 15.37 7.31 0.86
N VAL A 90 14.69 8.24 0.19
CA VAL A 90 13.46 8.87 0.71
C VAL A 90 12.31 7.85 0.78
N GLN A 91 12.15 7.03 -0.25
CA GLN A 91 11.13 5.97 -0.28
C GLN A 91 11.38 4.92 0.80
N ALA A 92 12.64 4.53 1.02
CA ALA A 92 13.00 3.58 2.08
C ALA A 92 12.66 4.13 3.47
N VAL A 93 12.94 5.41 3.73
CA VAL A 93 12.59 6.08 4.99
C VAL A 93 11.07 6.15 5.17
N LEU A 94 10.32 6.57 4.15
CA LEU A 94 8.86 6.68 4.23
C LEU A 94 8.18 5.33 4.47
N VAL A 95 8.64 4.28 3.79
CA VAL A 95 8.13 2.91 4.01
C VAL A 95 8.52 2.42 5.40
N GLY A 96 9.75 2.67 5.87
CA GLY A 96 10.17 2.35 7.23
C GLY A 96 9.30 3.02 8.30
N LEU A 97 8.99 4.31 8.11
CA LEU A 97 8.12 5.07 9.01
C LEU A 97 6.68 4.52 9.01
N ALA A 98 6.14 4.21 7.83
CA ALA A 98 4.81 3.62 7.71
C ALA A 98 4.72 2.25 8.39
N LEU A 99 5.78 1.42 8.30
CA LEU A 99 5.85 0.14 9.00
C LEU A 99 5.90 0.30 10.52
N GLN A 100 6.54 1.35 11.04
CA GLN A 100 6.55 1.67 12.48
C GLN A 100 5.19 2.20 12.96
N ALA A 101 4.51 3.01 12.14
CA ALA A 101 3.17 3.52 12.41
C ALA A 101 2.11 2.42 12.41
N TRP A 102 2.30 1.41 11.55
CA TRP A 102 1.42 0.27 11.46
C TRP A 102 1.67 -0.64 12.67
N SER A 103 0.75 -0.61 13.64
CA SER A 103 0.72 -1.53 14.76
C SER A 103 -0.23 -2.69 14.43
N PRO A 104 0.27 -3.83 13.89
CA PRO A 104 -0.58 -5.00 13.74
C PRO A 104 -0.80 -5.61 15.12
N SER A 105 -2.03 -5.52 15.63
CA SER A 105 -2.52 -6.40 16.70
C SER A 105 -2.37 -7.88 16.34
N ASP A 106 -2.19 -8.20 15.04
CA ASP A 106 -2.26 -9.56 14.51
C ASP A 106 -1.01 -9.99 13.70
N GLY A 107 0.20 -9.67 14.18
CA GLY A 107 1.39 -10.48 13.89
C GLY A 107 2.01 -10.42 12.47
N VAL A 108 1.56 -9.53 11.57
CA VAL A 108 2.16 -9.37 10.22
C VAL A 108 3.44 -8.50 10.20
N ALA A 109 4.12 -8.35 11.32
CA ALA A 109 5.34 -7.51 11.43
C ALA A 109 6.69 -8.16 11.01
N PRO A 110 6.95 -9.49 11.03
CA PRO A 110 8.35 -9.95 11.00
C PRO A 110 9.06 -9.88 9.64
N SER A 111 8.36 -9.75 8.50
CA SER A 111 8.99 -9.90 7.17
C SER A 111 9.18 -8.62 6.36
N ALA A 112 8.62 -7.49 6.79
CA ALA A 112 8.64 -6.26 6.00
C ALA A 112 9.97 -5.49 6.11
N GLY A 113 10.53 -5.38 7.31
CA GLY A 113 11.80 -4.67 7.56
C GLY A 113 12.97 -5.22 6.72
N PRO A 114 13.24 -6.54 6.73
CA PRO A 114 14.30 -7.13 5.90
C PRO A 114 14.10 -6.91 4.39
N LYS A 115 12.86 -6.87 3.91
CA LYS A 115 12.55 -6.60 2.49
C LYS A 115 12.83 -5.15 2.10
N VAL A 116 12.52 -4.19 2.97
CA VAL A 116 12.83 -2.78 2.74
C VAL A 116 14.35 -2.57 2.73
N ALA A 117 15.08 -3.18 3.66
CA ALA A 117 16.53 -3.13 3.68
C ALA A 117 17.14 -3.71 2.39
N ALA A 118 16.67 -4.89 1.94
CA ALA A 118 17.14 -5.51 0.70
C ALA A 118 16.77 -4.73 -0.58
N ALA A 119 15.71 -3.92 -0.52
CA ALA A 119 15.25 -3.07 -1.62
C ALA A 119 15.99 -1.71 -1.69
N SER A 120 16.71 -1.32 -0.64
CA SER A 120 17.43 -0.06 -0.57
C SER A 120 18.86 -0.18 -1.12
N ASP A 121 19.39 0.87 -1.76
CA ASP A 121 20.73 0.91 -2.37
C ASP A 121 21.88 1.06 -1.33
N GLY A 122 21.78 0.41 -0.16
CA GLY A 122 22.84 0.36 0.84
C GLY A 122 22.87 1.52 1.85
N SER A 123 22.10 2.58 1.62
CA SER A 123 21.56 3.38 2.72
C SER A 123 20.38 2.58 3.26
N GLY A 124 20.66 1.52 4.01
CA GLY A 124 19.62 0.82 4.79
C GLY A 124 18.74 1.88 5.41
N ALA A 125 17.42 1.63 5.48
CA ALA A 125 16.55 2.43 6.35
C ALA A 125 17.40 2.72 7.59
N PRO A 126 17.70 4.00 7.89
CA PRO A 126 18.61 4.28 8.97
C PRO A 126 18.14 3.45 10.16
N ASP A 127 19.01 3.20 11.13
CA ASP A 127 18.47 2.96 12.46
C ASP A 127 17.76 4.28 12.83
N LEU A 128 16.57 4.48 12.25
CA LEU A 128 15.62 5.55 12.39
C LEU A 128 15.09 5.18 13.76
N LEU A 129 15.93 5.52 14.75
CA LEU A 129 15.69 5.64 16.16
C LEU A 129 14.30 5.15 16.41
N ARG A 130 14.07 3.85 16.68
CA ARG A 130 12.74 3.21 16.71
C ARG A 130 11.68 4.24 17.07
N MET A 131 11.16 4.94 16.07
CA MET A 131 10.52 6.23 16.32
C MET A 131 9.11 5.74 16.39
N ASP A 132 8.67 5.46 17.62
CA ASP A 132 7.26 5.61 17.80
C ASP A 132 6.92 7.02 17.29
N LEU A 133 5.86 7.14 16.49
CA LEU A 133 5.45 8.44 15.98
C LEU A 133 5.06 9.42 17.10
N THR A 134 5.08 8.95 18.34
CA THR A 134 5.04 9.74 19.56
C THR A 134 6.05 10.89 19.47
N GLY A 135 5.55 12.12 19.56
CA GLY A 135 6.41 13.30 19.53
C GLY A 135 6.93 13.72 18.14
N VAL A 136 6.55 13.07 17.03
CA VAL A 136 7.00 13.46 15.68
C VAL A 136 6.67 14.92 15.34
N ARG A 137 5.53 15.41 15.82
CA ARG A 137 5.12 16.81 15.66
C ARG A 137 6.04 17.75 16.43
N ALA A 138 6.38 17.41 17.67
CA ALA A 138 7.34 18.18 18.46
C ALA A 138 8.72 18.19 17.79
N ALA A 139 9.19 17.05 17.27
CA ALA A 139 10.45 17.00 16.53
C ALA A 139 10.45 17.91 15.28
N ALA A 140 9.34 17.93 14.51
CA ALA A 140 9.19 18.79 13.35
C ALA A 140 9.17 20.29 13.72
N ASP A 141 8.48 20.65 14.80
CA ASP A 141 8.41 22.00 15.32
C ASP A 141 9.79 22.49 15.80
N PHE A 142 10.58 21.61 16.42
CA PHE A 142 11.96 21.92 16.84
C PHE A 142 12.90 22.07 15.64
N ALA A 143 12.85 21.16 14.67
CA ALA A 143 13.65 21.28 13.45
C ALA A 143 13.36 22.60 12.71
N THR A 144 12.09 23.00 12.68
CA THR A 144 11.67 24.28 12.12
C THR A 144 12.19 25.46 12.94
N GLY A 145 12.07 25.42 14.27
CA GLY A 145 12.60 26.45 15.18
C GLY A 145 14.11 26.64 15.03
N ILE A 146 14.87 25.56 14.95
CA ILE A 146 16.33 25.58 14.72
C ILE A 146 16.65 26.24 13.37
N ARG A 147 16.00 25.80 12.28
CA ARG A 147 16.20 26.34 10.93
C ARG A 147 15.91 27.85 10.87
N GLU A 148 14.90 28.29 11.61
CA GLU A 148 14.45 29.69 11.65
C GLU A 148 15.12 30.51 12.76
N ARG A 149 16.03 29.92 13.53
CA ARG A 149 16.69 30.53 14.70
C ARG A 149 15.70 31.09 15.72
N ARG A 150 14.57 30.39 15.91
CA ARG A 150 13.57 30.70 16.94
C ARG A 150 13.83 29.88 18.20
N VAL A 151 13.65 30.52 19.35
CA VAL A 151 13.68 29.83 20.65
C VAL A 151 12.52 28.84 20.71
N VAL A 152 12.80 27.62 21.15
CA VAL A 152 11.83 26.55 21.42
C VAL A 152 11.88 26.19 22.90
N SER A 153 10.71 25.98 23.50
CA SER A 153 10.53 25.61 24.90
C SER A 153 9.60 24.40 25.00
N PHE A 154 9.85 23.53 25.97
CA PHE A 154 9.04 22.35 26.22
C PHE A 154 9.08 22.00 27.70
N ASP A 155 8.00 21.40 28.17
CA ASP A 155 7.94 20.82 29.51
C ASP A 155 8.65 19.46 29.48
N TYR A 156 9.55 19.26 30.42
CA TYR A 156 10.28 18.01 30.59
C TYR A 156 9.85 17.38 31.91
N GLU A 157 9.14 16.26 31.87
CA GLU A 157 8.82 15.50 33.08
C GLU A 157 10.12 14.92 33.66
N GLY A 158 10.47 15.35 34.87
CA GLY A 158 11.57 14.78 35.62
C GLY A 158 11.20 13.41 36.17
N ALA A 159 12.12 12.45 36.05
CA ALA A 159 12.00 11.11 36.61
C ALA A 159 11.96 11.10 38.16
#